data_AF-A0A8C8RD18-F1
#
_entry.id   AF-A0A8C8RD18-F1
#
_cell.length_a   1.000
_cell.length_b   1.000
_cell.length_c   1.000
_cell.angle_alpha   90.00
_cell.angle_beta   90.00
_cell.angle_gamma   90.00
#
_symmetry.space_group_name_H-M   'P 1'
#
loop_
_entity.id
_entity.type
_entity.pdbx_description
1 polymer ?
#
loop_
_entity_poly.entity_id
_entity_poly.type
_entity_poly.pdbx_seq_one_letter_code
_entity_poly.pdbx_strand_id
1 'polypeptide(L)'
;MLRSLQESVDGDERELESSEEGAGPAEERRPERCSNTYYCLYGYSSSERGADSYDGSRSSATPETPSAEDFSLSLVDTNLPAEAETELRSFIAKRLIKGALFEGMGNVASVELSIPEYRVGCYYCLLQQEKPLETATMESNISPPEYVICFLGGSDKGLELYPFLKRSLFGCRERQSNLETCIKPYLRSWFEDAVCPIQRVVQLFQKKLTFLLHAALSYTPVEVKNSDERTKKDINRFLSAASLQGLIQEDTMTCLCIAMTEEQHKSVVIDCGGPQPQFHNAGSNKFCEDWMQAFLNGAEGGNPFLFWQILENFKLKAIQDTNNLKRFIRQAEMNHYALFKCYVFLKNCGSGDVLLKIVKVENAEMPEANNVITVLEEFMRETAIA
;
A
#
# COMPACT_ATOMS: atom_id res chain seq x y z
N MET A 1 14.16 -25.61 12.05
CA MET A 1 14.30 -25.77 10.58
C MET A 1 14.52 -24.40 9.95
N LEU A 2 15.73 -23.85 10.09
CA LEU A 2 16.15 -22.55 9.55
C LEU A 2 17.45 -22.78 8.74
N ARG A 3 17.35 -23.58 7.68
CA ARG A 3 18.51 -24.00 6.89
C ARG A 3 18.28 -24.11 5.38
N SER A 4 17.26 -23.42 4.84
CA SER A 4 16.94 -23.47 3.40
C SER A 4 16.88 -22.10 2.71
N LEU A 5 17.68 -21.13 3.15
CA LEU A 5 17.83 -19.84 2.45
C LEU A 5 19.29 -19.46 2.16
N GLN A 6 20.23 -20.40 2.20
CA GLN A 6 21.66 -20.10 2.05
C GLN A 6 22.38 -20.85 0.92
N GLU A 7 21.66 -21.32 -0.10
CA GLU A 7 22.27 -21.93 -1.28
C GLU A 7 21.62 -21.40 -2.56
N SER A 8 22.08 -20.23 -3.03
CA SER A 8 22.14 -19.89 -4.47
C SER A 8 22.84 -18.55 -4.70
N VAL A 9 24.09 -18.38 -4.23
CA VAL A 9 25.00 -17.37 -4.79
C VAL A 9 26.41 -17.96 -4.78
N ASP A 10 26.75 -18.58 -5.89
CA ASP A 10 28.08 -19.05 -6.30
C ASP A 10 28.08 -18.84 -7.82
N GLY A 11 29.01 -18.19 -8.48
CA GLY A 11 30.12 -17.34 -8.09
C GLY A 11 30.52 -16.57 -9.36
N ASP A 12 31.17 -15.42 -9.21
CA ASP A 12 32.13 -14.97 -10.23
C ASP A 12 33.15 -14.05 -9.54
N GLU A 13 34.30 -14.64 -9.22
CA GLU A 13 35.48 -13.95 -8.74
C GLU A 13 36.10 -13.18 -9.91
N ARG A 14 36.19 -11.84 -9.82
CA ARG A 14 37.28 -11.10 -10.49
C ARG A 14 37.77 -9.92 -9.66
N GLU A 15 38.98 -10.13 -9.16
CA GLU A 15 40.12 -9.20 -9.12
C GLU A 15 39.98 -7.93 -8.26
N LEU A 16 40.46 -8.11 -7.03
CA LEU A 16 41.01 -7.07 -6.18
C LEU A 16 42.33 -6.55 -6.80
N GLU A 17 42.37 -5.26 -7.14
CA GLU A 17 43.62 -4.50 -7.11
C GLU A 17 43.48 -3.31 -6.15
N SER A 18 44.36 -3.35 -5.16
CA SER A 18 44.62 -2.39 -4.10
C SER A 18 45.21 -1.08 -4.63
N SER A 19 44.81 0.05 -4.04
CA SER A 19 45.68 1.23 -3.89
C SER A 19 45.23 2.04 -2.68
N GLU A 20 46.08 2.08 -1.66
CA GLU A 20 45.90 2.89 -0.46
C GLU A 20 46.26 4.38 -0.70
N GLU A 21 45.78 5.20 0.23
CA GLU A 21 46.21 6.55 0.62
C GLU A 21 45.71 7.78 -0.16
N GLY A 22 44.88 8.55 0.56
CA GLY A 22 44.48 9.90 0.21
C GLY A 22 43.43 10.45 1.18
N ALA A 23 43.83 10.73 2.42
CA ALA A 23 42.98 11.42 3.40
C ALA A 23 42.64 12.85 2.91
N GLY A 24 41.37 13.09 2.60
CA GLY A 24 40.77 14.41 2.34
C GLY A 24 39.62 14.68 3.32
N PRO A 25 39.28 15.95 3.59
CA PRO A 25 38.44 16.32 4.72
C PRO A 25 37.00 15.85 4.51
N ALA A 26 36.34 15.53 5.63
CA ALA A 26 34.94 15.16 5.69
C ALA A 26 34.06 16.24 5.04
N GLU A 27 33.65 16.01 3.79
CA GLU A 27 32.47 16.66 3.26
C GLU A 27 31.28 16.15 4.07
N GLU A 28 30.61 17.08 4.74
CA GLU A 28 29.26 16.88 5.26
C GLU A 28 28.43 16.20 4.17
N ARG A 29 28.14 14.91 4.36
CA ARG A 29 27.09 14.22 3.61
C ARG A 29 25.80 14.97 3.89
N ARG A 30 25.50 15.89 2.99
CA ARG A 30 24.15 16.44 2.82
C ARG A 30 23.20 15.25 2.75
N PRO A 31 22.04 15.29 3.41
CA PRO A 31 21.04 14.23 3.26
C PRO A 31 20.74 14.13 1.76
N GLU A 32 20.96 12.94 1.19
CA GLU A 32 20.62 12.64 -0.20
C GLU A 32 19.18 13.11 -0.43
N ARG A 33 19.00 13.98 -1.43
CA ARG A 33 17.68 14.50 -1.80
C ARG A 33 16.77 13.30 -2.07
N CYS A 34 15.54 13.38 -1.57
CA CYS A 34 14.45 12.44 -1.88
C CYS A 34 14.51 12.00 -3.34
N SER A 35 14.40 10.69 -3.52
CA SER A 35 14.27 9.94 -4.77
C SER A 35 13.53 10.72 -5.85
N ASN A 36 14.03 10.73 -7.09
CA ASN A 36 13.43 11.52 -8.15
C ASN A 36 12.03 11.01 -8.50
N THR A 37 11.00 11.64 -7.94
CA THR A 37 9.61 11.25 -8.17
C THR A 37 8.95 12.21 -9.13
N TYR A 38 8.28 11.66 -10.13
CA TYR A 38 7.69 12.44 -11.21
C TYR A 38 6.21 12.15 -11.41
N TYR A 39 5.52 13.08 -12.07
CA TYR A 39 4.14 12.94 -12.47
C TYR A 39 3.90 13.59 -13.84
N CYS A 40 2.93 13.06 -14.57
CA CYS A 40 2.38 13.67 -15.78
C CYS A 40 0.86 13.62 -15.76
N LEU A 41 0.24 14.68 -16.26
CA LEU A 41 -1.19 14.78 -16.51
C LEU A 41 -1.42 15.11 -17.98
N TYR A 42 -2.15 14.23 -18.66
CA TYR A 42 -2.53 14.40 -20.05
C TYR A 42 -4.04 14.59 -20.18
N GLY A 43 -4.47 15.53 -21.02
CA GLY A 43 -5.83 15.60 -21.52
C GLY A 43 -5.98 14.64 -22.68
N TYR A 44 -6.94 13.72 -22.58
CA TYR A 44 -7.27 12.76 -23.61
C TYR A 44 -8.56 13.18 -24.31
N SER A 45 -8.50 13.26 -25.64
CA SER A 45 -9.67 13.47 -26.49
C SER A 45 -9.73 12.36 -27.52
N SER A 46 -10.74 11.49 -27.42
CA SER A 46 -11.07 10.60 -28.53
C SER A 46 -11.92 11.37 -29.54
N SER A 47 -11.54 11.35 -30.81
CA SER A 47 -12.47 11.74 -31.87
C SER A 47 -13.45 10.58 -32.04
N GLU A 48 -14.55 10.60 -31.31
CA GLU A 48 -15.67 9.72 -31.62
C GLU A 48 -16.08 10.01 -33.06
N ARG A 49 -16.01 8.97 -33.92
CA ARG A 49 -16.54 9.03 -35.28
C ARG A 49 -17.97 9.55 -35.19
N GLY A 50 -18.23 10.66 -35.88
CA GLY A 50 -19.57 11.20 -36.04
C GLY A 50 -20.53 10.10 -36.46
N ALA A 51 -21.74 10.14 -35.88
CA ALA A 51 -22.87 9.34 -36.30
C ALA A 51 -23.19 9.68 -37.77
N ASP A 52 -22.55 8.98 -38.70
CA ASP A 52 -22.89 9.08 -40.11
C ASP A 52 -24.20 8.32 -40.36
N SER A 53 -25.24 9.14 -40.52
CA SER A 53 -26.43 8.96 -41.31
C SER A 53 -26.54 7.63 -42.07
N TYR A 54 -27.61 6.89 -41.76
CA TYR A 54 -28.10 5.74 -42.51
C TYR A 54 -28.08 5.99 -44.03
N ASP A 55 -27.20 5.30 -44.76
CA ASP A 55 -27.59 4.54 -45.96
C ASP A 55 -26.59 3.41 -46.25
N GLY A 56 -27.11 2.25 -46.63
CA GLY A 56 -26.48 0.95 -46.40
C GLY A 56 -25.42 0.49 -47.41
N SER A 57 -24.53 -0.40 -46.97
CA SER A 57 -24.31 -1.75 -47.53
C SER A 57 -23.24 -2.51 -46.73
N ARG A 58 -23.42 -3.83 -46.61
CA ARG A 58 -22.65 -4.77 -45.75
C ARG A 58 -21.18 -4.92 -46.17
N SER A 59 -20.25 -5.04 -45.20
CA SER A 59 -19.28 -6.17 -45.07
C SER A 59 -18.44 -6.10 -43.78
N SER A 60 -18.40 -7.23 -43.06
CA SER A 60 -17.46 -7.69 -42.01
C SER A 60 -16.59 -6.67 -41.26
N ALA A 61 -17.01 -6.29 -40.04
CA ALA A 61 -16.15 -5.59 -39.08
C ALA A 61 -15.35 -6.59 -38.23
N THR A 62 -14.07 -6.75 -38.54
CA THR A 62 -13.04 -7.06 -37.54
C THR A 62 -12.94 -5.91 -36.54
N PRO A 63 -12.60 -6.13 -35.26
CA PRO A 63 -12.33 -5.04 -34.34
C PRO A 63 -11.04 -4.34 -34.80
N GLU A 64 -11.18 -3.25 -35.54
CA GLU A 64 -10.05 -2.44 -35.97
C GLU A 64 -9.39 -1.82 -34.74
N THR A 65 -8.11 -2.12 -34.53
CA THR A 65 -7.22 -1.39 -33.64
C THR A 65 -7.30 0.10 -33.97
N PRO A 66 -7.59 0.99 -33.00
CA PRO A 66 -7.65 2.43 -33.27
C PRO A 66 -6.30 2.89 -33.82
N SER A 67 -6.35 3.64 -34.92
CA SER A 67 -5.17 4.22 -35.54
C SER A 67 -4.66 5.38 -34.66
N ALA A 68 -3.41 5.78 -34.84
CA ALA A 68 -2.82 6.90 -34.09
C ALA A 68 -3.50 8.27 -34.38
N GLU A 69 -4.42 8.33 -35.36
CA GLU A 69 -5.16 9.53 -35.74
C GLU A 69 -6.52 9.67 -35.02
N ASP A 70 -6.97 8.65 -34.29
CA ASP A 70 -8.31 8.62 -33.67
C ASP A 70 -8.37 9.22 -32.24
N PHE A 71 -7.23 9.69 -31.70
CA PHE A 71 -7.16 10.32 -30.38
C PHE A 71 -6.00 11.31 -30.26
N SER A 72 -6.15 12.29 -29.36
CA SER A 72 -5.10 13.26 -29.04
C SER A 72 -4.75 13.24 -27.55
N LEU A 73 -3.45 13.38 -27.25
CA LEU A 73 -2.92 13.55 -25.90
C LEU A 73 -2.26 14.93 -25.77
N SER A 74 -2.89 15.82 -25.03
CA SER A 74 -2.37 17.15 -24.72
C SER A 74 -1.75 17.16 -23.33
N LEU A 75 -0.58 17.79 -23.16
CA LEU A 75 0.05 17.92 -21.86
C LEU A 75 -0.65 19.01 -21.04
N VAL A 76 -1.09 18.67 -19.83
CA VAL A 76 -1.77 19.60 -18.92
C VAL A 76 -0.85 20.07 -17.79
N ASP A 77 -0.11 19.17 -17.15
CA ASP A 77 0.84 19.48 -16.08
C ASP A 77 1.88 18.35 -15.94
N THR A 78 3.11 18.69 -15.59
CA THR A 78 4.20 17.73 -15.34
C THR A 78 5.34 18.35 -14.54
N ASN A 79 6.12 17.52 -13.85
CA ASN A 79 7.43 17.87 -13.31
C ASN A 79 8.59 17.10 -13.99
N LEU A 80 8.35 16.43 -15.12
CA LEU A 80 9.39 15.75 -15.92
C LEU A 80 10.14 16.74 -16.84
N PRO A 81 11.42 16.46 -17.14
CA PRO A 81 12.13 17.10 -18.25
C PRO A 81 11.41 16.84 -19.58
N ALA A 82 11.54 17.77 -20.53
CA ALA A 82 10.83 17.71 -21.81
C ALA A 82 11.18 16.45 -22.62
N GLU A 83 12.43 15.98 -22.57
CA GLU A 83 12.88 14.77 -23.25
C GLU A 83 12.16 13.53 -22.68
N ALA A 84 12.22 13.34 -21.37
CA ALA A 84 11.57 12.21 -20.69
C ALA A 84 10.04 12.25 -20.83
N GLU A 85 9.45 13.44 -20.87
CA GLU A 85 8.02 13.64 -21.08
C GLU A 85 7.58 13.16 -22.47
N THR A 86 8.33 13.48 -23.52
CA THR A 86 8.01 13.05 -24.90
C THR A 86 8.11 11.53 -25.08
N GLU A 87 9.06 10.89 -24.42
CA GLU A 87 9.19 9.43 -24.35
C GLU A 87 8.00 8.80 -23.61
N LEU A 88 7.61 9.35 -22.46
CA LEU A 88 6.45 8.87 -21.69
C LEU A 88 5.14 9.04 -22.48
N ARG A 89 4.93 10.19 -23.14
CA ARG A 89 3.76 10.41 -23.99
C ARG A 89 3.66 9.35 -25.09
N SER A 90 4.79 9.05 -25.73
CA SER A 90 4.88 8.02 -26.77
C SER A 90 4.57 6.62 -26.22
N PHE A 91 5.03 6.32 -25.00
CA PHE A 91 4.73 5.07 -24.31
C PHE A 91 3.22 4.93 -24.02
N ILE A 92 2.58 5.97 -23.48
CA ILE A 92 1.15 5.98 -23.17
C ILE A 92 0.31 5.88 -24.45
N ALA A 93 0.67 6.60 -25.52
CA ALA A 93 -0.01 6.51 -26.81
C ALA A 93 -0.01 5.07 -27.36
N LYS A 94 1.12 4.36 -27.25
CA LYS A 94 1.21 2.93 -27.63
C LYS A 94 0.30 2.03 -26.79
N ARG A 95 0.08 2.36 -25.52
CA ARG A 95 -0.81 1.61 -24.61
C ARG A 95 -2.29 1.91 -24.89
N LEU A 96 -2.63 3.15 -25.25
CA LEU A 96 -3.97 3.55 -25.70
C LEU A 96 -4.37 2.82 -26.98
N ILE A 97 -3.48 2.80 -27.99
CA ILE A 97 -3.72 2.09 -29.27
C ILE A 97 -4.04 0.61 -29.05
N LYS A 98 -3.39 -0.01 -28.05
CA LYS A 98 -3.59 -1.42 -27.70
C LYS A 98 -4.85 -1.68 -26.88
N GLY A 99 -5.66 -0.66 -26.56
CA GLY A 99 -6.84 -0.79 -25.72
C GLY A 99 -6.53 -1.16 -24.27
N ALA A 100 -5.33 -0.85 -23.78
CA ALA A 100 -4.85 -1.28 -22.46
C ALA A 100 -5.24 -0.33 -21.32
N LEU A 101 -6.08 0.68 -21.58
CA LEU A 101 -6.54 1.64 -20.59
C LEU A 101 -8.04 1.50 -20.38
N PHE A 102 -8.40 1.06 -19.18
CA PHE A 102 -9.79 0.96 -18.74
C PHE A 102 -10.04 1.97 -17.63
N GLU A 103 -11.22 2.58 -17.63
CA GLU A 103 -11.63 3.57 -16.64
C GLU A 103 -11.42 3.03 -15.21
N GLY A 104 -10.72 3.79 -14.37
CA GLY A 104 -10.49 3.43 -12.98
C GLY A 104 -9.58 2.22 -12.74
N MET A 105 -9.03 1.59 -13.78
CA MET A 105 -8.08 0.49 -13.65
C MET A 105 -6.67 1.01 -13.95
N GLY A 106 -5.94 1.30 -12.87
CA GLY A 106 -4.54 1.72 -12.97
C GLY A 106 -3.65 0.53 -13.31
N ASN A 107 -2.73 0.74 -14.24
CA ASN A 107 -1.73 -0.24 -14.64
C ASN A 107 -0.34 0.24 -14.23
N VAL A 108 0.55 -0.70 -13.94
CA VAL A 108 1.96 -0.42 -13.64
C VAL A 108 2.83 -1.03 -14.73
N ALA A 109 3.82 -0.28 -15.19
CA ALA A 109 4.84 -0.77 -16.10
C ALA A 109 6.19 -0.12 -15.81
N SER A 110 7.27 -0.87 -15.97
CA SER A 110 8.62 -0.30 -15.99
C SER A 110 8.84 0.47 -17.29
N VAL A 111 9.37 1.70 -17.17
CA VAL A 111 9.69 2.58 -18.30
C VAL A 111 11.15 3.01 -18.18
N GLU A 112 11.85 2.96 -19.31
CA GLU A 112 13.20 3.50 -19.47
C GLU A 112 13.03 4.90 -20.05
N LEU A 113 13.41 5.91 -19.27
CA LEU A 113 13.31 7.33 -19.64
C LEU A 113 14.69 7.97 -19.59
N SER A 114 14.87 9.06 -20.33
CA SER A 114 16.06 9.93 -20.31
C SER A 114 16.18 10.75 -19.02
N ILE A 115 16.09 10.08 -17.87
CA ILE A 115 16.30 10.62 -16.52
C ILE A 115 17.51 9.94 -15.87
N PRO A 116 18.10 10.51 -14.80
CA PRO A 116 19.29 9.95 -14.15
C PRO A 116 19.12 8.51 -13.66
N GLU A 117 17.87 8.04 -13.51
CA GLU A 117 17.50 6.70 -13.09
C GLU A 117 17.16 5.84 -14.32
N TYR A 118 17.97 4.81 -14.60
CA TYR A 118 17.88 3.99 -15.82
C TYR A 118 16.55 3.24 -16.00
N ARG A 119 15.82 2.93 -14.93
CA ARG A 119 14.50 2.27 -14.96
C ARG A 119 13.62 2.79 -13.85
N VAL A 120 12.45 3.31 -14.21
CA VAL A 120 11.48 3.83 -13.26
C VAL A 120 10.14 3.15 -13.49
N GLY A 121 9.48 2.75 -12.42
CA GLY A 121 8.10 2.28 -12.50
C GLY A 121 7.17 3.43 -12.90
N CYS A 122 6.17 3.15 -13.72
CA CYS A 122 5.13 4.09 -14.13
C CYS A 122 3.77 3.49 -13.81
N TYR A 123 3.05 4.11 -12.87
CA TYR A 123 1.63 3.86 -12.67
C TYR A 123 0.84 4.83 -13.54
N TYR A 124 -0.09 4.32 -14.34
CA TYR A 124 -0.93 5.16 -15.19
C TYR A 124 -2.40 4.74 -15.13
N CYS A 125 -3.30 5.72 -15.15
CA CYS A 125 -4.76 5.52 -15.01
C CYS A 125 -5.53 6.55 -15.85
N LEU A 126 -6.66 6.11 -16.43
CA LEU A 126 -7.63 6.97 -17.09
C LEU A 126 -8.69 7.43 -16.08
N LEU A 127 -8.83 8.75 -15.94
CA LEU A 127 -9.81 9.42 -15.11
C LEU A 127 -10.87 10.07 -16.00
N GLN A 128 -12.11 9.58 -15.91
CA GLN A 128 -13.27 10.21 -16.53
C GLN A 128 -14.01 11.02 -15.46
N GLN A 129 -14.33 12.28 -15.77
CA GLN A 129 -15.15 13.11 -14.88
C GLN A 129 -16.63 12.73 -15.06
N GLU A 130 -17.31 12.29 -13.99
CA GLU A 130 -18.74 12.01 -14.08
C GLU A 130 -19.53 13.28 -14.38
N LYS A 131 -20.50 13.18 -15.30
CA LYS A 131 -21.50 14.24 -15.50
C LYS A 131 -22.34 14.35 -14.21
N PRO A 132 -22.54 15.54 -13.65
CA PRO A 132 -23.45 15.70 -12.52
C PRO A 132 -24.86 15.25 -12.95
N LEU A 133 -25.37 14.23 -12.26
CA LEU A 133 -26.71 13.72 -12.50
C LEU A 133 -27.71 14.70 -11.90
N GLU A 134 -28.17 15.71 -12.64
CA GLU A 134 -29.51 16.30 -12.47
C GLU A 134 -29.88 17.37 -13.52
N THR A 135 -31.12 17.25 -14.00
CA THR A 135 -31.94 18.14 -14.85
C THR A 135 -31.71 18.11 -16.37
N ALA A 136 -32.66 17.43 -17.02
CA ALA A 136 -32.92 17.49 -18.45
C ALA A 136 -33.20 18.93 -18.91
N THR A 137 -32.22 19.55 -19.57
CA THR A 137 -32.50 20.63 -20.52
C THR A 137 -31.36 20.75 -21.53
N MET A 138 -31.70 20.45 -22.79
CA MET A 138 -31.03 20.73 -24.07
C MET A 138 -29.49 20.74 -24.14
N GLU A 139 -28.98 19.72 -24.84
CA GLU A 139 -27.96 19.80 -25.89
C GLU A 139 -26.68 20.60 -25.60
N SER A 140 -25.70 19.89 -25.02
CA SER A 140 -24.32 19.97 -25.52
C SER A 140 -23.71 18.57 -25.49
N ASN A 141 -23.53 17.95 -26.67
CA ASN A 141 -22.77 16.72 -26.86
C ASN A 141 -21.27 16.99 -26.65
N ILE A 142 -20.90 17.34 -25.42
CA ILE A 142 -19.51 17.38 -24.99
C ILE A 142 -19.32 16.11 -24.17
N SER A 143 -18.52 15.17 -24.69
CA SER A 143 -18.01 14.05 -23.91
C SER A 143 -17.28 14.62 -22.68
N PRO A 144 -17.44 14.02 -21.49
CA PRO A 144 -16.74 14.53 -20.32
C PRO A 144 -15.22 14.54 -20.60
N PRO A 145 -14.48 15.56 -20.13
CA PRO A 145 -13.05 15.60 -20.33
C PRO A 145 -12.39 14.40 -19.65
N GLU A 146 -11.63 13.64 -20.43
CA GLU A 146 -10.89 12.47 -19.97
C GLU A 146 -9.43 12.87 -19.71
N TYR A 147 -8.89 12.41 -18.59
CA TYR A 147 -7.52 12.72 -18.19
C TYR A 147 -6.74 11.44 -17.96
N VAL A 148 -5.51 11.37 -18.46
CA VAL A 148 -4.57 10.30 -18.12
C VAL A 148 -3.57 10.82 -17.10
N ILE A 149 -3.52 10.17 -15.94
CA ILE A 149 -2.59 10.49 -14.86
C ILE A 149 -1.48 9.45 -14.87
N CYS A 150 -0.23 9.89 -14.83
CA CYS A 150 0.95 9.03 -14.69
C CYS A 150 1.74 9.45 -13.43
N PHE A 151 2.09 8.49 -12.58
CA PHE A 151 3.05 8.66 -11.49
C PHE A 151 4.27 7.81 -11.75
N LEU A 152 5.45 8.38 -11.55
CA LEU A 152 6.72 7.73 -11.77
C LEU A 152 7.58 7.80 -10.52
N GLY A 153 8.11 6.65 -10.10
CA GLY A 153 9.04 6.59 -8.98
C GLY A 153 9.33 5.16 -8.57
N GLY A 154 10.55 4.92 -8.10
CA GLY A 154 10.98 3.60 -7.65
C GLY A 154 10.89 2.51 -8.74
N SER A 155 10.78 1.26 -8.31
CA SER A 155 10.57 0.12 -9.21
C SER A 155 9.09 -0.13 -9.48
N ASP A 156 8.78 -0.87 -10.54
CA ASP A 156 7.43 -1.38 -10.83
C ASP A 156 6.82 -2.11 -9.63
N LYS A 157 7.57 -2.97 -8.95
CA LYS A 157 7.10 -3.67 -7.73
C LYS A 157 6.69 -2.73 -6.60
N GLY A 158 7.35 -1.58 -6.45
CA GLY A 158 6.99 -0.57 -5.46
C GLY A 158 5.69 0.16 -5.80
N LEU A 159 5.42 0.35 -7.08
CA LEU A 159 4.18 0.96 -7.58
C LEU A 159 3.02 -0.02 -7.70
N GLU A 160 3.26 -1.33 -7.79
CA GLU A 160 2.18 -2.32 -7.67
C GLU A 160 1.49 -2.28 -6.30
N LEU A 161 2.16 -1.73 -5.28
CA LEU A 161 1.61 -1.48 -3.94
C LEU A 161 0.79 -0.17 -3.85
N TYR A 162 0.56 0.51 -4.98
CA TYR A 162 -0.24 1.75 -5.08
C TYR A 162 -1.78 1.64 -5.17
N PRO A 163 -2.48 0.49 -4.93
CA PRO A 163 -3.94 0.50 -4.83
C PRO A 163 -4.49 1.55 -3.83
N PHE A 164 -3.68 2.01 -2.87
CA PHE A 164 -4.06 3.10 -1.97
C PHE A 164 -4.20 4.48 -2.67
N LEU A 165 -3.39 4.78 -3.70
CA LEU A 165 -3.56 6.01 -4.50
C LEU A 165 -4.89 6.04 -5.23
N LYS A 166 -5.40 4.86 -5.64
CA LYS A 166 -6.74 4.74 -6.22
C LYS A 166 -7.76 5.29 -5.22
N ARG A 167 -7.72 4.88 -3.95
CA ARG A 167 -8.65 5.41 -2.94
C ARG A 167 -8.54 6.93 -2.76
N SER A 168 -7.34 7.51 -2.73
CA SER A 168 -7.18 8.96 -2.54
C SER A 168 -7.52 9.80 -3.78
N LEU A 169 -7.27 9.29 -5.00
CA LEU A 169 -7.74 9.91 -6.24
C LEU A 169 -9.27 9.81 -6.38
N PHE A 170 -9.86 8.67 -6.02
CA PHE A 170 -11.32 8.51 -5.97
C PHE A 170 -11.96 9.38 -4.88
N GLY A 171 -11.31 9.59 -3.73
CA GLY A 171 -11.76 10.59 -2.74
C GLY A 171 -11.68 12.03 -3.25
N CYS A 172 -10.87 12.31 -4.27
CA CYS A 172 -10.87 13.57 -5.02
C CYS A 172 -11.99 13.60 -6.07
N ARG A 173 -12.33 12.45 -6.68
CA ARG A 173 -13.48 12.23 -7.58
C ARG A 173 -14.81 12.50 -6.88
N GLU A 174 -14.99 12.04 -5.64
CA GLU A 174 -16.20 12.28 -4.83
C GLU A 174 -16.39 13.76 -4.45
N ARG A 175 -15.33 14.57 -4.43
CA ARG A 175 -15.37 15.96 -3.98
C ARG A 175 -15.77 16.98 -5.06
N GLN A 176 -16.26 16.55 -6.23
CA GLN A 176 -16.71 17.42 -7.33
C GLN A 176 -15.72 18.58 -7.61
N SER A 177 -14.43 18.32 -7.53
CA SER A 177 -13.45 19.41 -7.46
C SER A 177 -12.76 19.70 -8.79
N ASN A 178 -12.61 20.99 -9.11
CA ASN A 178 -11.94 21.47 -10.32
C ASN A 178 -10.50 20.94 -10.45
N LEU A 179 -10.08 20.65 -11.69
CA LEU A 179 -8.73 20.19 -12.08
C LEU A 179 -7.62 21.05 -11.45
N GLU A 180 -7.81 22.37 -11.43
CA GLU A 180 -6.80 23.31 -10.95
C GLU A 180 -6.72 23.40 -9.44
N THR A 181 -7.84 23.29 -8.73
CA THR A 181 -7.89 23.48 -7.28
C THR A 181 -7.59 22.21 -6.50
N CYS A 182 -7.75 21.03 -7.10
CA CYS A 182 -7.60 19.77 -6.36
C CYS A 182 -6.67 18.75 -7.02
N ILE A 183 -6.73 18.56 -8.35
CA ILE A 183 -5.89 17.55 -9.01
C ILE A 183 -4.44 18.04 -9.11
N LYS A 184 -4.18 19.24 -9.65
CA LYS A 184 -2.80 19.77 -9.78
C LYS A 184 -2.04 19.86 -8.44
N PRO A 185 -2.62 20.40 -7.34
CA PRO A 185 -1.92 20.43 -6.05
C PRO A 185 -1.64 19.03 -5.51
N TYR A 186 -2.59 18.11 -5.65
CA TYR A 186 -2.41 16.72 -5.24
C TYR A 186 -1.29 16.02 -6.03
N LEU A 187 -1.24 16.20 -7.35
CA LEU A 187 -0.18 15.66 -8.19
C LEU A 187 1.20 16.22 -7.85
N ARG A 188 1.29 17.40 -7.24
CA ARG A 188 2.57 17.97 -6.80
C ARG A 188 3.02 17.41 -5.45
N SER A 189 2.08 17.11 -4.56
CA SER A 189 2.38 16.61 -3.21
C SER A 189 2.19 15.10 -3.06
N TRP A 190 1.81 14.37 -4.12
CA TRP A 190 1.45 12.95 -4.06
C TRP A 190 2.51 12.08 -3.36
N PHE A 191 3.78 12.31 -3.63
CA PHE A 191 4.86 11.53 -3.05
C PHE A 191 4.94 11.75 -1.54
N GLU A 192 4.94 13.01 -1.13
CA GLU A 192 4.95 13.45 0.26
C GLU A 192 3.70 13.02 1.03
N ASP A 193 2.55 13.02 0.36
CA ASP A 193 1.25 12.75 0.96
C ASP A 193 0.87 11.28 0.96
N ALA A 194 1.33 10.47 0.01
CA ALA A 194 0.92 9.08 -0.09
C ALA A 194 2.02 8.09 0.29
N VAL A 195 3.28 8.43 0.02
CA VAL A 195 4.40 7.47 0.08
C VAL A 195 5.24 7.70 1.32
N CYS A 196 5.66 8.95 1.51
CA CYS A 196 6.46 9.37 2.65
C CYS A 196 5.80 9.23 4.04
N PRO A 197 4.46 9.20 4.23
CA PRO A 197 3.88 9.02 5.57
C PRO A 197 4.43 7.80 6.32
N ILE A 198 4.58 6.66 5.63
CA ILE A 198 5.11 5.44 6.25
C ILE A 198 6.57 5.63 6.67
N GLN A 199 7.40 6.19 5.79
CA GLN A 199 8.79 6.51 6.11
C GLN A 199 8.89 7.45 7.33
N ARG A 200 8.09 8.52 7.36
CA ARG A 200 8.11 9.49 8.47
C ARG A 200 7.72 8.84 9.79
N VAL A 201 6.73 7.94 9.78
CA VAL A 201 6.33 7.17 10.97
C VAL A 201 7.45 6.23 11.41
N VAL A 202 8.05 5.47 10.49
CA VAL A 202 9.19 4.58 10.82
C VAL A 202 10.34 5.38 11.44
N GLN A 203 10.66 6.54 10.87
CA GLN A 203 11.71 7.42 11.37
C GLN A 203 11.37 8.04 12.74
N LEU A 204 10.11 8.38 12.99
CA LEU A 204 9.66 8.97 14.25
C LEU A 204 9.65 7.95 15.40
N PHE A 205 9.19 6.73 15.14
CA PHE A 205 8.94 5.72 16.16
C PHE A 205 10.12 4.76 16.37
N GLN A 206 10.93 4.49 15.34
CA GLN A 206 12.13 3.65 15.45
C GLN A 206 11.82 2.29 16.14
N LYS A 207 12.54 1.94 17.21
CA LYS A 207 12.30 0.71 17.99
C LYS A 207 10.89 0.63 18.60
N LYS A 208 10.24 1.77 18.85
CA LYS A 208 8.87 1.83 19.37
C LYS A 208 7.81 1.56 18.29
N LEU A 209 8.21 1.37 17.03
CA LEU A 209 7.31 0.98 15.94
C LEU A 209 6.61 -0.37 16.22
N THR A 210 7.24 -1.25 17.00
CA THR A 210 6.64 -2.53 17.42
C THR A 210 5.26 -2.35 18.07
N PHE A 211 5.10 -1.31 18.89
CA PHE A 211 3.84 -1.00 19.56
C PHE A 211 2.76 -0.53 18.59
N LEU A 212 3.15 0.20 17.54
CA LEU A 212 2.23 0.69 16.52
C LEU A 212 1.79 -0.43 15.57
N LEU A 213 2.71 -1.33 15.21
CA LEU A 213 2.41 -2.56 14.45
C LEU A 213 1.46 -3.47 15.24
N HIS A 214 1.72 -3.64 16.54
CA HIS A 214 0.85 -4.43 17.42
C HIS A 214 -0.53 -3.80 17.50
N ALA A 215 -0.65 -2.48 17.74
CA ALA A 215 -1.92 -1.77 17.79
C ALA A 215 -2.72 -1.92 16.48
N ALA A 216 -2.06 -1.81 15.33
CA ALA A 216 -2.70 -1.96 14.03
C ALA A 216 -3.22 -3.40 13.77
N LEU A 217 -2.42 -4.41 14.12
CA LEU A 217 -2.80 -5.82 13.93
C LEU A 217 -3.89 -6.25 14.93
N SER A 218 -3.84 -5.71 16.14
CA SER A 218 -4.76 -5.98 17.24
C SER A 218 -6.05 -5.18 17.15
N TYR A 219 -6.24 -4.31 16.16
CA TYR A 219 -7.40 -3.41 16.07
C TYR A 219 -7.62 -2.57 17.35
N THR A 220 -6.55 -2.31 18.11
CA THR A 220 -6.65 -1.55 19.35
C THR A 220 -6.77 -0.05 19.01
N PRO A 221 -7.75 0.68 19.56
CA PRO A 221 -7.90 2.10 19.27
C PRO A 221 -6.69 2.89 19.79
N VAL A 222 -6.20 3.81 18.94
CA VAL A 222 -5.03 4.63 19.22
C VAL A 222 -5.44 6.10 19.35
N GLU A 223 -5.10 6.70 20.48
CA GLU A 223 -5.27 8.13 20.75
C GLU A 223 -3.92 8.85 20.68
N VAL A 224 -3.80 9.82 19.78
CA VAL A 224 -2.58 10.64 19.64
C VAL A 224 -2.77 11.98 20.35
N LYS A 225 -1.87 12.29 21.29
CA LYS A 225 -1.83 13.53 22.08
C LYS A 225 -0.58 14.34 21.77
N ASN A 226 -0.69 15.67 21.91
CA ASN A 226 0.43 16.62 21.74
C ASN A 226 1.19 16.49 20.40
N SER A 227 0.51 16.14 19.31
CA SER A 227 1.09 16.04 17.97
C SER A 227 0.56 17.15 17.05
N ASP A 228 1.34 17.50 16.04
CA ASP A 228 0.86 18.27 14.90
C ASP A 228 -0.12 17.44 14.04
N GLU A 229 -0.98 18.14 13.29
CA GLU A 229 -1.99 17.50 12.43
C GLU A 229 -1.37 16.62 11.33
N ARG A 230 -0.16 16.95 10.86
CA ARG A 230 0.53 16.13 9.84
C ARG A 230 0.97 14.80 10.44
N THR A 231 1.66 14.81 11.58
CA THR A 231 2.05 13.58 12.28
C THR A 231 0.84 12.72 12.65
N LYS A 232 -0.24 13.34 13.15
CA LYS A 232 -1.49 12.62 13.44
C LYS A 232 -2.07 11.94 12.20
N LYS A 233 -2.09 12.64 11.05
CA LYS A 233 -2.54 12.09 9.77
C LYS A 233 -1.63 10.95 9.29
N ASP A 234 -0.32 11.08 9.45
CA ASP A 234 0.64 10.05 9.07
C ASP A 234 0.51 8.79 9.94
N ILE A 235 0.33 8.94 11.25
CA ILE A 235 0.07 7.82 12.17
C ILE A 235 -1.22 7.09 11.78
N ASN A 236 -2.32 7.83 11.55
CA ASN A 236 -3.59 7.23 11.14
C ASN A 236 -3.46 6.47 9.82
N ARG A 237 -2.74 7.04 8.84
CA ARG A 237 -2.46 6.36 7.56
C ARG A 237 -1.65 5.09 7.75
N PHE A 238 -0.62 5.12 8.59
CA PHE A 238 0.16 3.93 8.90
C PHE A 238 -0.70 2.85 9.54
N LEU A 239 -1.51 3.20 10.56
CA LEU A 239 -2.40 2.27 11.23
C LEU A 239 -3.39 1.63 10.25
N SER A 240 -4.05 2.43 9.41
CA SER A 240 -4.95 1.92 8.37
C SER A 240 -4.22 1.02 7.37
N ALA A 241 -3.02 1.39 6.94
CA ALA A 241 -2.23 0.63 5.97
C ALA A 241 -1.66 -0.68 6.54
N ALA A 242 -1.37 -0.71 7.83
CA ALA A 242 -0.82 -1.86 8.57
C ALA A 242 -1.90 -2.85 9.05
N SER A 243 -3.11 -2.34 9.31
CA SER A 243 -4.24 -3.17 9.72
C SER A 243 -4.70 -4.11 8.59
N LEU A 244 -5.42 -5.19 8.94
CA LEU A 244 -6.06 -6.06 7.95
C LEU A 244 -7.45 -5.52 7.54
N GLN A 245 -7.66 -4.20 7.63
CA GLN A 245 -8.91 -3.52 7.29
C GLN A 245 -9.24 -3.71 5.79
N GLY A 246 -10.49 -4.07 5.49
CA GLY A 246 -10.96 -4.39 4.13
C GLY A 246 -10.99 -5.89 3.78
N LEU A 247 -10.42 -6.76 4.62
CA LEU A 247 -10.56 -8.23 4.51
C LEU A 247 -11.61 -8.82 5.46
N ILE A 248 -11.98 -8.06 6.50
CA ILE A 248 -12.92 -8.43 7.55
C ILE A 248 -14.19 -7.57 7.37
N GLN A 249 -15.38 -8.16 7.56
CA GLN A 249 -16.65 -7.43 7.50
C GLN A 249 -16.68 -6.29 8.55
N GLU A 250 -17.30 -5.15 8.23
CA GLU A 250 -17.32 -3.96 9.11
C GLU A 250 -17.92 -4.27 10.50
N ASP A 251 -18.93 -5.14 10.56
CA ASP A 251 -19.54 -5.58 11.81
C ASP A 251 -18.55 -6.39 12.68
N THR A 252 -17.81 -7.32 12.07
CA THR A 252 -16.75 -8.09 12.75
C THR A 252 -15.62 -7.18 13.22
N MET A 253 -15.29 -6.11 12.48
CA MET A 253 -14.27 -5.15 12.88
C MET A 253 -14.68 -4.36 14.13
N THR A 254 -15.95 -3.97 14.23
CA THR A 254 -16.49 -3.33 15.44
C THR A 254 -16.43 -4.29 16.64
N CYS A 255 -16.79 -5.56 16.44
CA CYS A 255 -16.68 -6.59 17.46
C CYS A 255 -15.22 -6.86 17.89
N LEU A 256 -14.26 -6.81 16.96
CA LEU A 256 -12.82 -6.91 17.26
C LEU A 256 -12.36 -5.72 18.11
N CYS A 257 -12.68 -4.49 17.73
CA CYS A 257 -12.34 -3.31 18.53
C CYS A 257 -12.88 -3.42 19.97
N ILE A 258 -14.11 -3.91 20.13
CA ILE A 258 -14.74 -4.13 21.44
C ILE A 258 -14.01 -5.25 22.20
N ALA A 259 -13.86 -6.44 21.61
CA ALA A 259 -13.20 -7.59 22.26
C ALA A 259 -11.76 -7.29 22.70
N MET A 260 -11.05 -6.47 21.93
CA MET A 260 -9.67 -6.09 22.21
C MET A 260 -9.57 -5.02 23.31
N THR A 261 -10.60 -4.17 23.44
CA THR A 261 -10.70 -3.17 24.51
C THR A 261 -11.30 -3.71 25.80
N GLU A 262 -12.14 -4.74 25.75
CA GLU A 262 -12.77 -5.36 26.93
C GLU A 262 -11.75 -6.00 27.88
N GLU A 263 -10.65 -6.57 27.37
CA GLU A 263 -9.61 -7.17 28.22
C GLU A 263 -8.61 -6.16 28.81
N GLN A 264 -8.41 -4.99 28.19
CA GLN A 264 -7.39 -4.00 28.62
C GLN A 264 -7.97 -2.67 29.15
N HIS A 265 -9.26 -2.39 28.95
CA HIS A 265 -9.99 -1.20 29.41
C HIS A 265 -9.34 0.16 29.06
N LYS A 266 -8.40 0.24 28.11
CA LYS A 266 -7.71 1.48 27.76
C LYS A 266 -7.26 1.48 26.30
N SER A 267 -7.52 2.58 25.60
CA SER A 267 -6.91 2.91 24.32
C SER A 267 -5.39 3.05 24.47
N VAL A 268 -4.65 2.74 23.40
CA VAL A 268 -3.21 3.02 23.33
C VAL A 268 -3.05 4.51 23.17
N VAL A 269 -2.39 5.15 24.13
CA VAL A 269 -2.15 6.60 24.07
C VAL A 269 -0.72 6.85 23.60
N ILE A 270 -0.57 7.60 22.52
CA ILE A 270 0.70 8.07 21.99
C ILE A 270 0.86 9.54 22.38
N ASP A 271 1.82 9.86 23.24
CA ASP A 271 2.17 11.23 23.57
C ASP A 271 3.40 11.69 22.76
N CYS A 272 3.20 12.67 21.89
CA CYS A 272 4.22 13.25 21.03
C CYS A 272 4.84 14.55 21.60
N GLY A 273 4.57 14.91 22.86
CA GLY A 273 5.06 16.16 23.46
C GLY A 273 6.58 16.23 23.69
N GLY A 274 7.29 15.10 23.60
CA GLY A 274 8.74 14.99 23.76
C GLY A 274 9.49 14.74 22.45
N PRO A 275 10.85 14.71 22.48
CA PRO A 275 11.68 14.45 21.30
C PRO A 275 11.49 13.04 20.71
N GLN A 276 10.92 12.12 21.48
CA GLN A 276 10.47 10.82 21.00
C GLN A 276 9.06 10.52 21.55
N PRO A 277 8.18 9.89 20.75
CA PRO A 277 6.85 9.52 21.22
C PRO A 277 6.90 8.57 22.41
N GLN A 278 6.01 8.76 23.38
CA GLN A 278 5.80 7.84 24.49
C GLN A 278 4.50 7.06 24.28
N PHE A 279 4.52 5.78 24.66
CA PHE A 279 3.35 4.91 24.58
C PHE A 279 2.85 4.58 25.98
N HIS A 280 1.54 4.62 26.14
CA HIS A 280 0.84 4.11 27.31
C HIS A 280 -0.17 3.05 26.88
N ASN A 281 -0.30 1.99 27.68
CA ASN A 281 -1.17 0.83 27.42
C ASN A 281 -0.86 0.08 26.11
N ALA A 282 0.38 0.14 25.63
CA ALA A 282 0.76 -0.56 24.41
C ALA A 282 1.17 -2.01 24.68
N GLY A 283 0.70 -2.93 23.84
CA GLY A 283 1.19 -4.30 23.75
C GLY A 283 2.31 -4.43 22.72
N SER A 284 3.13 -5.47 22.87
CA SER A 284 4.06 -5.93 21.84
C SER A 284 4.06 -7.45 21.80
N ASN A 285 4.50 -8.00 20.68
CA ASN A 285 4.75 -9.43 20.53
C ASN A 285 5.95 -9.66 19.61
N LYS A 286 6.49 -10.88 19.65
CA LYS A 286 7.70 -11.23 18.89
C LYS A 286 7.54 -11.00 17.39
N PHE A 287 6.36 -11.27 16.84
CA PHE A 287 6.07 -11.02 15.43
C PHE A 287 6.26 -9.53 15.07
N CYS A 288 5.71 -8.61 15.86
CA CYS A 288 5.86 -7.18 15.61
C CYS A 288 7.30 -6.70 15.85
N GLU A 289 8.04 -7.31 16.78
CA GLU A 289 9.45 -7.02 17.01
C GLU A 289 10.33 -7.44 15.83
N ASP A 290 10.12 -8.65 15.29
CA ASP A 290 10.85 -9.16 14.13
C ASP A 290 10.61 -8.27 12.89
N TRP A 291 9.37 -7.84 12.65
CA TRP A 291 9.04 -6.92 11.56
C TRP A 291 9.55 -5.51 11.80
N MET A 292 9.55 -5.02 13.04
CA MET A 292 10.18 -3.75 13.39
C MET A 292 11.68 -3.77 13.05
N GLN A 293 12.40 -4.88 13.27
CA GLN A 293 13.78 -5.01 12.81
C GLN A 293 13.90 -4.92 11.28
N ALA A 294 12.98 -5.53 10.53
CA ALA A 294 12.97 -5.40 9.06
C ALA A 294 12.80 -3.94 8.60
N PHE A 295 11.93 -3.16 9.27
CA PHE A 295 11.80 -1.72 9.01
C PHE A 295 13.08 -0.95 9.33
N LEU A 296 13.74 -1.23 10.46
CA LEU A 296 14.98 -0.55 10.84
C LEU A 296 16.13 -0.87 9.87
N ASN A 297 16.27 -2.13 9.47
CA ASN A 297 17.27 -2.55 8.48
C ASN A 297 16.99 -1.93 7.11
N GLY A 298 15.71 -1.81 6.72
CA GLY A 298 15.31 -1.13 5.49
C GLY A 298 15.58 0.38 5.49
N ALA A 299 15.73 1.00 6.67
CA ALA A 299 15.99 2.43 6.78
C ALA A 299 17.40 2.84 6.34
N GLU A 300 18.35 1.90 6.31
CA GLU A 300 19.72 2.14 5.84
C GLU A 300 19.78 2.56 4.37
N GLY A 301 18.82 2.10 3.55
CA GLY A 301 18.74 2.41 2.12
C GLY A 301 17.86 3.62 1.75
N GLY A 302 17.20 4.26 2.73
CA GLY A 302 16.46 5.52 2.54
C GLY A 302 15.27 5.52 1.58
N ASN A 303 14.91 4.38 0.97
CA ASN A 303 13.87 4.29 -0.05
C ASN A 303 12.45 4.17 0.56
N PRO A 304 11.55 5.17 0.42
CA PRO A 304 10.19 5.09 0.97
C PRO A 304 9.34 3.94 0.43
N PHE A 305 9.58 3.47 -0.80
CA PHE A 305 8.84 2.35 -1.38
C PHE A 305 9.17 1.02 -0.70
N LEU A 306 10.39 0.88 -0.16
CA LEU A 306 10.79 -0.32 0.57
C LEU A 306 9.96 -0.49 1.85
N PHE A 307 9.67 0.60 2.57
CA PHE A 307 8.83 0.52 3.78
C PHE A 307 7.40 0.06 3.45
N TRP A 308 6.84 0.49 2.32
CA TRP A 308 5.57 -0.03 1.84
C TRP A 308 5.64 -1.53 1.54
N GLN A 309 6.69 -1.98 0.87
CA GLN A 309 6.88 -3.41 0.59
C GLN A 309 7.02 -4.24 1.88
N ILE A 310 7.78 -3.75 2.87
CA ILE A 310 7.89 -4.41 4.18
C ILE A 310 6.50 -4.46 4.85
N LEU A 311 5.72 -3.38 4.79
CA LEU A 311 4.39 -3.31 5.39
C LEU A 311 3.39 -4.28 4.72
N GLU A 312 3.44 -4.41 3.41
CA GLU A 312 2.60 -5.36 2.67
C GLU A 312 2.98 -6.81 2.99
N ASN A 313 4.28 -7.11 3.08
CA ASN A 313 4.74 -8.44 3.49
C ASN A 313 4.34 -8.76 4.95
N PHE A 314 4.38 -7.77 5.85
CA PHE A 314 3.87 -7.88 7.21
C PHE A 314 2.39 -8.31 7.21
N LYS A 315 1.55 -7.63 6.43
CA LYS A 315 0.13 -7.98 6.29
C LYS A 315 -0.08 -9.35 5.67
N LEU A 316 0.59 -9.65 4.56
CA LEU A 316 0.48 -10.94 3.88
C LEU A 316 0.80 -12.10 4.83
N LYS A 317 1.85 -11.93 5.65
CA LYS A 317 2.22 -12.91 6.66
C LYS A 317 1.16 -13.08 7.74
N ALA A 318 0.61 -11.98 8.27
CA ALA A 318 -0.47 -12.02 9.25
C ALA A 318 -1.75 -12.68 8.70
N ILE A 319 -2.11 -12.40 7.44
CA ILE A 319 -3.24 -13.03 6.74
C ILE A 319 -3.01 -14.53 6.58
N GLN A 320 -1.80 -14.91 6.13
CA GLN A 320 -1.43 -16.31 5.96
C GLN A 320 -1.53 -17.06 7.29
N ASP A 321 -1.01 -16.48 8.38
CA ASP A 321 -1.04 -17.10 9.70
C ASP A 321 -2.45 -17.20 10.27
N THR A 322 -3.30 -16.19 10.05
CA THR A 322 -4.73 -16.23 10.39
C THR A 322 -5.45 -17.36 9.65
N ASN A 323 -5.23 -17.49 8.35
CA ASN A 323 -5.86 -18.52 7.52
C ASN A 323 -5.38 -19.93 7.89
N ASN A 324 -4.09 -20.08 8.20
CA ASN A 324 -3.55 -21.33 8.72
C ASN A 324 -4.20 -21.72 10.05
N LEU A 325 -4.34 -20.76 10.97
CA LEU A 325 -4.97 -20.99 12.27
C LEU A 325 -6.44 -21.42 12.11
N LYS A 326 -7.22 -20.73 11.27
CA LYS A 326 -8.61 -21.10 10.93
C LYS A 326 -8.69 -22.55 10.43
N ARG A 327 -7.78 -22.93 9.53
CA ARG A 327 -7.73 -24.30 9.00
C ARG A 327 -7.39 -25.31 10.10
N PHE A 328 -6.44 -25.00 10.98
CA PHE A 328 -6.07 -25.91 12.05
C PHE A 328 -7.19 -26.08 13.10
N ILE A 329 -7.92 -25.01 13.43
CA ILE A 329 -9.06 -25.08 14.38
C ILE A 329 -10.15 -26.01 13.84
N ARG A 330 -10.52 -25.88 12.56
CA ARG A 330 -11.46 -26.81 11.92
C ARG A 330 -11.00 -28.27 11.95
N GLN A 331 -9.69 -28.50 11.88
CA GLN A 331 -9.13 -29.86 12.01
C GLN A 331 -9.11 -30.34 13.46
N ALA A 332 -8.91 -29.43 14.42
CA ALA A 332 -8.84 -29.73 15.83
C ALA A 332 -10.20 -30.13 16.42
N GLU A 333 -11.31 -29.70 15.82
CA GLU A 333 -12.68 -30.15 16.16
C GLU A 333 -12.80 -31.68 16.14
N MET A 334 -12.08 -32.36 15.25
CA MET A 334 -12.18 -33.80 15.05
C MET A 334 -10.89 -34.57 15.43
N ASN A 335 -9.82 -33.87 15.84
CA ASN A 335 -8.50 -34.48 16.01
C ASN A 335 -7.63 -33.78 17.07
N HIS A 336 -7.37 -34.47 18.19
CA HIS A 336 -6.51 -33.98 19.27
C HIS A 336 -5.05 -33.72 18.84
N TYR A 337 -4.54 -34.43 17.84
CA TYR A 337 -3.20 -34.13 17.29
C TYR A 337 -3.19 -32.83 16.49
N ALA A 338 -4.30 -32.48 15.83
CA ALA A 338 -4.46 -31.18 15.18
C ALA A 338 -4.57 -30.05 16.22
N LEU A 339 -5.21 -30.29 17.38
CA LEU A 339 -5.20 -29.35 18.51
C LEU A 339 -3.78 -29.07 19.01
N PHE A 340 -2.95 -30.11 19.20
CA PHE A 340 -1.55 -29.94 19.57
C PHE A 340 -0.77 -29.13 18.51
N LYS A 341 -1.01 -29.39 17.22
CA LYS A 341 -0.44 -28.60 16.12
C LYS A 341 -0.87 -27.13 16.17
N CYS A 342 -2.13 -26.83 16.49
CA CYS A 342 -2.61 -25.46 16.70
C CYS A 342 -1.80 -24.77 17.80
N TYR A 343 -1.66 -25.42 18.95
CA TYR A 343 -0.90 -24.89 20.10
C TYR A 343 0.57 -24.61 19.73
N VAL A 344 1.24 -25.58 19.10
CA VAL A 344 2.63 -25.41 18.65
C VAL A 344 2.77 -24.28 17.63
N PHE A 345 1.79 -24.14 16.72
CA PHE A 345 1.76 -23.04 15.76
C PHE A 345 1.63 -21.68 16.47
N LEU A 346 0.65 -21.52 17.37
CA LEU A 346 0.41 -20.29 18.13
C LEU A 346 1.63 -19.86 18.96
N LYS A 347 2.34 -20.84 19.54
CA LYS A 347 3.58 -20.58 20.30
C LYS A 347 4.72 -20.07 19.42
N ASN A 348 4.79 -20.52 18.17
CA ASN A 348 5.92 -20.26 17.29
C ASN A 348 5.71 -19.11 16.31
N CYS A 349 4.46 -18.72 16.00
CA CYS A 349 4.18 -17.64 15.05
C CYS A 349 4.49 -16.24 15.60
N GLY A 350 4.63 -16.09 16.92
CA GLY A 350 5.01 -14.83 17.57
C GLY A 350 3.89 -13.79 17.69
N SER A 351 2.70 -14.05 17.12
CA SER A 351 1.49 -13.21 17.18
C SER A 351 0.25 -13.97 17.68
N GLY A 352 0.45 -15.08 18.40
CA GLY A 352 -0.63 -15.95 18.87
C GLY A 352 -1.66 -15.24 19.75
N ASP A 353 -1.24 -14.21 20.49
CA ASP A 353 -2.10 -13.35 21.31
C ASP A 353 -3.15 -12.60 20.48
N VAL A 354 -2.76 -12.10 19.32
CA VAL A 354 -3.65 -11.36 18.42
C VAL A 354 -4.45 -12.31 17.54
N LEU A 355 -3.80 -13.32 16.95
CA LEU A 355 -4.45 -14.27 16.04
C LEU A 355 -5.59 -15.04 16.71
N LEU A 356 -5.39 -15.47 17.96
CA LEU A 356 -6.41 -16.23 18.69
C LEU A 356 -7.67 -15.39 18.92
N LYS A 357 -7.50 -14.10 19.23
CA LYS A 357 -8.61 -13.15 19.41
C LYS A 357 -9.33 -12.84 18.10
N ILE A 358 -8.58 -12.66 17.01
CA ILE A 358 -9.16 -12.47 15.67
C ILE A 358 -10.08 -13.65 15.34
N VAL A 359 -9.57 -14.86 15.49
CA VAL A 359 -10.32 -16.07 15.15
C VAL A 359 -11.48 -16.32 16.12
N LYS A 360 -11.37 -15.95 17.40
CA LYS A 360 -12.46 -16.01 18.36
C LYS A 360 -13.65 -15.15 17.94
N VAL A 361 -13.39 -13.91 17.53
CA VAL A 361 -14.47 -13.00 17.10
C VAL A 361 -15.08 -13.46 15.78
N GLU A 362 -14.27 -13.92 14.83
CA GLU A 362 -14.77 -14.42 13.54
C GLU A 362 -15.56 -15.73 13.62
N ASN A 363 -15.30 -16.57 14.64
CA ASN A 363 -16.00 -17.85 14.84
C ASN A 363 -16.98 -17.81 16.02
N ALA A 364 -17.37 -16.62 16.49
CA ALA A 364 -18.27 -16.48 17.64
C ALA A 364 -19.58 -17.26 17.48
N GLU A 365 -20.07 -17.42 16.25
CA GLU A 365 -21.29 -18.16 15.91
C GLU A 365 -21.10 -19.69 15.81
N MET A 366 -19.87 -20.21 15.83
CA MET A 366 -19.57 -21.64 15.72
C MET A 366 -19.14 -22.25 17.07
N PRO A 367 -20.04 -22.99 17.77
CA PRO A 367 -19.78 -23.47 19.12
C PRO A 367 -18.65 -24.51 19.20
N GLU A 368 -18.46 -25.34 18.17
CA GLU A 368 -17.39 -26.34 18.10
C GLU A 368 -16.01 -25.68 18.03
N ALA A 369 -15.87 -24.63 17.20
CA ALA A 369 -14.66 -23.83 17.11
C ALA A 369 -14.37 -23.08 18.43
N ASN A 370 -15.41 -22.57 19.11
CA ASN A 370 -15.27 -21.88 20.39
C ASN A 370 -14.73 -22.79 21.50
N ASN A 371 -15.12 -24.07 21.53
CA ASN A 371 -14.57 -25.04 22.50
C ASN A 371 -13.07 -25.25 22.28
N VAL A 372 -12.66 -25.43 21.01
CA VAL A 372 -11.24 -25.56 20.64
C VAL A 372 -10.45 -24.30 21.02
N ILE A 373 -11.00 -23.12 20.75
CA ILE A 373 -10.37 -21.82 21.07
C ILE A 373 -10.20 -21.66 22.57
N THR A 374 -11.22 -21.98 23.37
CA THR A 374 -11.17 -21.89 24.84
C THR A 374 -10.06 -22.76 25.42
N VAL A 375 -9.93 -23.99 24.94
CA VAL A 375 -8.86 -24.91 25.35
C VAL A 375 -7.49 -24.36 24.95
N LEU A 376 -7.36 -23.77 23.76
CA LEU A 376 -6.11 -23.13 23.32
C LEU A 376 -5.76 -21.90 24.19
N GLU A 377 -6.75 -21.10 24.59
CA GLU A 377 -6.54 -19.97 25.51
C GLU A 377 -6.04 -20.43 26.88
N GLU A 378 -6.59 -21.52 27.41
CA GLU A 378 -6.13 -22.12 28.68
C GLU A 378 -4.68 -22.60 28.57
N PHE A 379 -4.34 -23.39 27.56
CA PHE A 379 -2.96 -23.84 27.36
C PHE A 379 -1.98 -22.69 27.16
N MET A 380 -2.40 -21.62 26.48
CA MET A 380 -1.57 -20.45 26.28
C MET A 380 -1.38 -19.63 27.57
N ARG A 381 -2.39 -19.56 28.45
CA ARG A 381 -2.28 -18.94 29.78
C ARG A 381 -1.41 -19.73 30.74
N GLU A 382 -1.57 -21.05 30.80
CA GLU A 382 -0.79 -21.92 31.70
C GLU A 382 0.72 -21.84 31.40
N THR A 383 1.09 -21.75 30.12
CA THR A 383 2.48 -21.66 29.70
C THR A 383 3.09 -20.26 29.93
N ALA A 384 2.28 -19.22 30.11
CA ALA A 384 2.76 -17.86 30.38
C ALA A 384 3.10 -17.62 31.86
N ILE A 385 2.67 -18.50 32.76
CA ILE A 385 2.88 -18.44 34.22
C ILE A 385 4.08 -19.31 34.66
N ALA A 386 4.51 -20.25 33.82
CA ALA A 386 5.68 -21.11 34.01
C ALA A 386 6.92 -20.54 33.31
#